data_AF-A0A679FLV2-F1
#
_entry.id   AF-A0A679FLV2-F1
#
_cell.length_a   1.000
_cell.length_b   1.000
_cell.length_c   1.000
_cell.angle_alpha   90.00
_cell.angle_beta   90.00
_cell.angle_gamma   90.00
#
_symmetry.space_group_name_H-M   'P 1'
#
loop_
_entity.id
_entity.type
_entity.pdbx_description
1 polymer ?
#
loop_
_entity_poly.entity_id
_entity_poly.type
_entity_poly.pdbx_seq_one_letter_code
_entity_poly.pdbx_strand_id
1 'polypeptide(L)'
;MTENESRPQGGALAGNGLIVVALVMTGAAFIYREAPLLPSRPSSSEMAIREAAPQADARLWQDPFSAIAQARNAKSECTRALPAGSSPKLDADTIPLVVTVSGGPNYDDSEYRRRLRYAVIAGLDRAGFRPHDPRHLGYFSSIFLRIRWLMA
;
A
#
# COMPACT_ATOMS: atom_id res chain seq x y z
N MET A 1 36.19 -24.69 64.37
CA MET A 1 34.90 -25.39 64.20
C MET A 1 33.88 -24.62 65.02
N THR A 2 32.82 -24.01 64.48
CA THR A 2 32.15 -24.10 63.18
C THR A 2 31.24 -22.88 63.00
N GLU A 3 30.79 -22.68 61.76
CA GLU A 3 29.96 -21.61 61.18
C GLU A 3 28.73 -21.19 62.04
N ASN A 4 28.14 -19.99 61.92
CA ASN A 4 27.49 -19.50 60.70
C ASN A 4 27.07 -18.02 60.82
N GLU A 5 27.19 -17.26 59.74
CA GLU A 5 26.32 -16.12 59.45
C GLU A 5 25.50 -16.49 58.22
N SER A 6 24.19 -16.66 58.37
CA SER A 6 23.26 -16.79 57.26
C SER A 6 22.36 -15.56 57.21
N ARG A 7 22.74 -14.57 56.40
CA ARG A 7 21.78 -13.59 55.86
C ARG A 7 20.95 -14.29 54.80
N PRO A 8 19.63 -14.50 54.97
CA PRO A 8 18.80 -14.85 53.83
C PRO A 8 18.64 -13.59 52.97
N GLN A 9 19.41 -13.54 51.88
CA GLN A 9 18.97 -12.88 50.66
C GLN A 9 17.76 -13.64 50.12
N GLY A 10 16.74 -12.90 49.67
CA GLY A 10 15.68 -13.43 48.82
C GLY A 10 14.32 -13.45 49.49
N GLY A 11 13.54 -12.38 49.29
CA GLY A 11 12.18 -12.34 49.81
C GLY A 11 11.28 -11.22 49.28
N ALA A 12 11.63 -10.54 48.19
CA ALA A 12 10.75 -9.50 47.62
C ALA A 12 9.43 -10.06 47.05
N LEU A 13 9.34 -11.39 46.86
CA LEU A 13 8.17 -12.08 46.29
C LEU A 13 7.23 -12.70 47.34
N ALA A 14 7.63 -12.84 48.61
CA ALA A 14 6.87 -13.60 49.59
C ALA A 14 5.62 -12.87 50.13
N GLY A 15 5.63 -11.53 50.18
CA GLY A 15 4.49 -10.73 50.64
C GLY A 15 3.56 -10.26 49.52
N ASN A 16 4.09 -10.04 48.32
CA ASN A 16 3.38 -9.38 47.21
C ASN A 16 3.11 -10.30 46.02
N GLY A 17 3.26 -11.62 46.19
CA GLY A 17 3.10 -12.61 45.12
C GLY A 17 1.73 -12.50 44.41
N LEU A 18 0.66 -12.21 45.15
CA LEU A 18 -0.68 -11.99 44.58
C LEU A 18 -0.72 -10.77 43.63
N ILE A 19 0.01 -9.71 43.96
CA ILE A 19 0.09 -8.50 43.11
C ILE A 19 0.82 -8.83 41.81
N VAL A 20 1.90 -9.60 41.89
CA VAL A 20 2.67 -10.04 40.71
C VAL A 20 1.82 -10.93 39.82
N VAL A 21 1.12 -11.91 40.40
CA VAL A 21 0.22 -12.80 39.65
C VAL A 21 -0.90 -11.99 39.00
N ALA A 22 -1.51 -11.04 39.72
CA ALA A 22 -2.54 -10.18 39.17
C ALA A 22 -2.02 -9.34 37.99
N LEU A 23 -0.86 -8.69 38.12
CA LEU A 23 -0.23 -7.90 37.06
C LEU A 23 0.08 -8.75 35.82
N VAL A 24 0.62 -9.95 36.01
CA VAL A 24 0.93 -10.88 34.91
C VAL A 24 -0.35 -11.33 34.21
N MET A 25 -1.39 -11.69 34.97
CA MET A 25 -2.66 -12.14 34.41
C MET A 25 -3.39 -11.00 33.67
N THR A 26 -3.41 -9.79 34.22
CA THR A 26 -3.99 -8.61 33.55
C THR A 26 -3.20 -8.23 32.30
N GLY A 27 -1.87 -8.23 32.36
CA GLY A 27 -1.01 -7.94 31.22
C GLY A 27 -1.17 -8.97 30.09
N ALA A 28 -1.19 -10.25 30.43
CA ALA A 28 -1.44 -11.32 29.46
C ALA A 28 -2.84 -11.18 28.84
N ALA A 29 -3.87 -10.94 29.66
CA ALA A 29 -5.22 -10.72 29.16
C ALA A 29 -5.28 -9.52 28.21
N PHE A 30 -4.60 -8.42 28.51
CA PHE A 30 -4.55 -7.24 27.65
C PHE A 30 -3.91 -7.56 26.28
N ILE A 31 -2.74 -8.23 26.28
CA ILE A 31 -2.05 -8.64 25.04
C ILE A 31 -2.91 -9.58 24.20
N TYR A 32 -3.58 -10.56 24.81
CA TYR A 32 -4.49 -11.47 24.10
C TYR A 32 -5.79 -10.82 23.63
N ARG A 33 -6.15 -9.65 24.18
CA ARG A 33 -7.37 -8.88 23.85
C ARG A 33 -7.11 -7.76 22.86
N GLU A 34 -5.87 -7.44 22.51
CA GLU A 34 -5.59 -6.45 21.47
C GLU A 34 -6.22 -6.94 20.16
N ALA A 35 -7.40 -6.38 19.87
CA ALA A 35 -8.03 -6.49 18.59
C ALA A 35 -7.03 -5.99 17.54
N PRO A 36 -6.98 -6.60 16.35
CA PRO A 36 -6.12 -6.11 15.27
C PRO A 36 -6.28 -4.60 15.17
N LEU A 37 -5.18 -3.85 15.06
CA LEU A 37 -5.25 -2.40 14.86
C LEU A 37 -6.03 -2.13 13.57
N LEU A 38 -7.34 -1.96 13.73
CA LEU A 38 -8.25 -1.71 12.63
C LEU A 38 -7.94 -0.29 12.15
N PRO A 39 -7.63 -0.10 10.85
CA PRO A 39 -7.42 1.23 10.33
C PRO A 39 -8.69 2.04 10.59
N SER A 40 -8.57 3.20 11.24
CA SER A 40 -9.70 4.10 11.53
C SER A 40 -10.31 4.75 10.27
N ARG A 41 -9.97 4.24 9.07
CA ARG A 41 -10.41 4.81 7.82
C ARG A 41 -11.71 4.15 7.37
N PRO A 42 -12.71 4.95 6.94
CA PRO A 42 -13.96 4.42 6.39
C PRO A 42 -13.67 3.45 5.24
N SER A 43 -14.54 2.44 5.09
CA SER A 43 -14.40 1.42 4.04
C SER A 43 -14.22 2.07 2.67
N SER A 44 -13.28 1.55 1.89
CA SER A 44 -12.92 2.08 0.58
C SER A 44 -14.14 2.07 -0.34
N SER A 45 -14.71 3.24 -0.62
CA SER A 45 -15.71 3.39 -1.67
C SER A 45 -15.05 3.04 -3.00
N GLU A 46 -15.60 2.04 -3.68
CA GLU A 46 -15.14 1.50 -4.95
C GLU A 46 -15.13 2.64 -5.99
N MET A 47 -13.93 3.17 -6.26
CA MET A 47 -13.78 4.27 -7.20
C MET A 47 -14.03 3.69 -8.60
N ALA A 48 -15.17 4.04 -9.20
CA ALA A 48 -15.50 3.61 -10.56
C ALA A 48 -14.49 4.20 -11.55
N ILE A 49 -13.67 3.32 -12.14
CA ILE A 49 -12.64 3.68 -13.11
C ILE A 49 -13.25 3.61 -14.52
N ARG A 50 -13.15 4.71 -15.27
CA ARG A 50 -13.52 4.80 -16.69
C ARG A 50 -12.32 5.21 -17.54
N GLU A 51 -12.14 4.42 -18.59
CA GLU A 51 -11.55 4.63 -19.94
C GLU A 51 -10.14 5.24 -20.09
N ALA A 52 -9.45 4.74 -21.13
CA ALA A 52 -8.01 4.80 -21.34
C ALA A 52 -7.48 6.11 -21.97
N ALA A 53 -6.19 6.37 -21.71
CA ALA A 53 -5.27 7.35 -22.32
C ALA A 53 -5.54 8.86 -22.01
N PRO A 54 -4.63 9.48 -21.23
CA PRO A 54 -3.32 9.94 -21.73
C PRO A 54 -2.14 9.58 -20.81
N GLN A 55 -0.91 9.88 -21.25
CA GLN A 55 0.28 9.94 -20.40
C GLN A 55 0.03 10.94 -19.25
N ALA A 56 -0.05 10.45 -18.01
CA ALA A 56 -0.16 11.31 -16.85
C ALA A 56 1.23 11.70 -16.38
N ASP A 57 1.48 13.00 -16.23
CA ASP A 57 2.69 13.53 -15.58
C ASP A 57 2.72 13.02 -14.14
N ALA A 58 3.63 12.09 -13.87
CA ALA A 58 3.70 11.42 -12.59
C ALA A 58 5.14 11.44 -12.12
N ARG A 59 5.51 12.51 -11.40
CA ARG A 59 6.78 12.57 -10.67
C ARG A 59 6.93 11.30 -9.82
N LEU A 60 8.16 10.79 -9.65
CA LEU A 60 8.40 9.51 -8.97
C LEU A 60 7.82 9.46 -7.53
N TRP A 61 7.73 10.61 -6.86
CA TRP A 61 7.17 10.76 -5.52
C TRP A 61 5.65 10.96 -5.48
N GLN A 62 5.01 11.22 -6.63
CA GLN A 62 3.58 11.47 -6.73
C GLN A 62 2.83 10.14 -6.88
N ASP A 63 1.64 10.03 -6.26
CA ASP A 63 0.81 8.82 -6.38
C ASP A 63 0.30 8.66 -7.82
N PRO A 64 0.51 7.50 -8.49
CA PRO A 64 0.11 7.30 -9.88
C PRO A 64 -1.39 7.54 -10.11
N PHE A 65 -2.24 7.15 -9.16
CA PHE A 65 -3.69 7.31 -9.33
C PHE A 65 -4.13 8.77 -9.18
N SER A 66 -3.53 9.48 -8.22
CA SER A 66 -3.71 10.93 -8.10
C SER A 66 -3.26 11.71 -9.34
N ALA A 67 -2.17 11.29 -9.99
CA ALA A 67 -1.67 11.91 -11.22
C ALA A 67 -2.62 11.68 -12.41
N ILE A 68 -3.14 10.45 -12.53
CA ILE A 68 -4.14 10.10 -13.55
C ILE A 68 -5.45 10.87 -13.33
N ALA A 69 -5.91 10.97 -12.08
CA ALA A 69 -7.11 11.74 -11.75
C ALA A 69 -6.96 13.23 -12.11
N GLN A 70 -5.80 13.82 -11.83
CA GLN A 70 -5.49 15.19 -12.21
C GLN A 70 -5.44 15.36 -13.73
N ALA A 71 -4.79 14.45 -14.45
CA ALA A 71 -4.74 14.47 -15.92
C ALA A 71 -6.15 14.34 -16.54
N ARG A 72 -7.02 13.50 -15.94
CA ARG A 72 -8.41 13.36 -16.36
C ARG A 72 -9.21 14.65 -16.14
N ASN A 73 -9.07 15.26 -14.96
CA ASN A 73 -9.77 16.49 -14.62
C ASN A 73 -9.34 17.66 -15.51
N ALA A 74 -8.03 17.80 -15.73
CA ALA A 74 -7.47 18.80 -16.64
C ALA A 74 -7.97 18.61 -18.09
N LYS A 75 -8.13 17.36 -18.54
CA LYS A 75 -8.68 17.06 -19.87
C LYS A 75 -10.18 17.36 -19.98
N SER A 76 -10.97 17.09 -18.93
CA SER A 76 -12.38 17.49 -18.91
C SER A 76 -12.56 19.01 -18.96
N GLU A 77 -11.66 19.77 -18.32
CA GLU A 77 -11.65 21.23 -18.41
C GLU A 77 -11.15 21.72 -19.78
N CYS A 78 -10.21 21.00 -20.40
CA CYS A 78 -9.66 21.29 -21.72
C CYS A 78 -10.41 20.59 -22.88
N THR A 79 -11.70 20.28 -22.71
CA THR A 79 -12.55 19.70 -23.78
C THR A 79 -12.98 20.77 -24.80
N ARG A 80 -12.01 21.48 -25.37
CA ARG A 80 -12.20 22.22 -26.64
C ARG A 80 -11.05 22.07 -27.63
N ALA A 81 -9.90 21.53 -27.22
CA ALA A 81 -8.85 21.15 -28.16
C ALA A 81 -7.88 20.21 -27.45
N LEU A 82 -7.88 18.91 -27.79
CA LEU A 82 -6.72 18.02 -27.79
C LEU A 82 -7.17 16.65 -28.34
N PRO A 83 -6.39 16.02 -29.26
CA PRO A 83 -6.82 14.85 -30.01
C PRO A 83 -6.94 13.62 -29.12
N ALA A 84 -7.91 12.78 -29.46
CA ALA A 84 -8.17 11.50 -28.82
C ALA A 84 -7.01 10.52 -29.03
N GLY A 85 -6.64 9.83 -27.95
CA GLY A 85 -6.07 8.47 -27.96
C GLY A 85 -4.89 8.21 -28.88
N SER A 86 -3.68 8.59 -28.46
CA SER A 86 -2.49 7.84 -28.87
C SER A 86 -2.16 6.83 -27.77
N SER A 87 -2.46 5.54 -28.01
CA SER A 87 -1.71 4.49 -27.33
C SER A 87 -0.23 4.79 -27.51
N PRO A 88 0.62 4.66 -26.46
CA PRO A 88 2.04 4.84 -26.66
C PRO A 88 2.47 3.92 -27.81
N LYS A 89 3.06 4.48 -28.87
CA LYS A 89 3.70 3.65 -29.89
C LYS A 89 4.81 2.91 -29.15
N LEU A 90 4.59 1.61 -28.95
CA LEU A 90 5.61 0.75 -28.38
C LEU A 90 6.62 0.53 -29.51
N ASP A 91 7.81 1.07 -29.34
CA ASP A 91 8.92 0.76 -30.23
C ASP A 91 9.25 -0.73 -30.11
N ALA A 92 9.82 -1.31 -31.16
CA ALA A 92 10.15 -2.75 -31.20
C ALA A 92 11.06 -3.21 -30.03
N ASP A 93 11.78 -2.28 -29.41
CA ASP A 93 12.70 -2.49 -28.29
C ASP A 93 12.05 -2.22 -26.91
N THR A 94 10.76 -1.82 -26.86
CA THR A 94 10.07 -1.49 -25.62
C THR A 94 9.12 -2.62 -25.20
N ILE A 95 9.44 -3.27 -24.08
CA ILE A 95 8.58 -4.29 -23.47
C ILE A 95 7.62 -3.62 -22.46
N PRO A 96 6.29 -3.70 -22.66
CA PRO A 96 5.34 -3.14 -21.70
C PRO A 96 5.27 -4.02 -20.44
N LEU A 97 5.63 -3.44 -19.30
CA LEU A 97 5.41 -4.06 -18.00
C LEU A 97 4.12 -3.56 -17.38
N VAL A 98 3.24 -4.49 -17.05
CA VAL A 98 1.99 -4.24 -16.33
C VAL A 98 2.15 -4.61 -14.87
N VAL A 99 1.84 -3.67 -13.96
CA VAL A 99 1.87 -3.89 -12.52
C VAL A 99 0.48 -3.61 -11.95
N THR A 100 -0.07 -4.55 -11.20
CA THR A 100 -1.33 -4.36 -10.48
C THR A 100 -1.06 -3.80 -9.09
N VAL A 101 -1.90 -2.87 -8.65
CA VAL A 101 -1.77 -2.20 -7.35
C VAL A 101 -3.13 -2.02 -6.68
N SER A 102 -3.15 -1.88 -5.36
CA SER A 102 -4.37 -1.53 -4.63
C SER A 102 -4.93 -0.19 -5.14
N GLY A 103 -6.22 -0.19 -5.47
CA GLY A 103 -6.96 1.03 -5.84
C GLY A 103 -7.59 1.76 -4.67
N GLY A 104 -7.23 1.40 -3.43
CA GLY A 104 -7.77 2.05 -2.24
C GLY A 104 -7.46 3.55 -2.19
N PRO A 105 -8.40 4.38 -1.69
CA PRO A 105 -8.25 5.83 -1.62
C PRO A 105 -7.40 6.29 -0.42
N ASN A 106 -6.95 5.36 0.43
CA ASN A 106 -6.30 5.71 1.68
C ASN A 106 -4.86 6.18 1.44
N TYR A 107 -4.35 6.95 2.40
CA TYR A 107 -2.95 7.40 2.37
C TYR A 107 -1.99 6.20 2.32
N ASP A 108 -2.28 5.12 3.04
CA ASP A 108 -1.40 3.94 3.07
C ASP A 108 -1.36 3.24 1.70
N ASP A 109 -2.48 3.21 0.99
CA ASP A 109 -2.52 2.73 -0.40
C ASP A 109 -1.70 3.62 -1.31
N SER A 110 -1.76 4.95 -1.13
CA SER A 110 -0.96 5.90 -1.91
C SER A 110 0.55 5.75 -1.63
N GLU A 111 0.94 5.55 -0.37
CA GLU A 111 2.31 5.28 0.04
C GLU A 111 2.79 3.92 -0.47
N TYR A 112 1.96 2.89 -0.39
CA TYR A 112 2.25 1.58 -0.95
C TYR A 112 2.49 1.67 -2.47
N ARG A 113 1.62 2.37 -3.21
CA ARG A 113 1.78 2.59 -4.66
C ARG A 113 3.08 3.33 -5.00
N ARG A 114 3.44 4.35 -4.23
CA ARG A 114 4.73 5.07 -4.37
C ARG A 114 5.91 4.12 -4.17
N ARG A 115 5.93 3.38 -3.05
CA ARG A 115 7.00 2.44 -2.70
C ARG A 115 7.13 1.32 -3.72
N LEU A 116 6.01 0.77 -4.20
CA LEU A 116 6.02 -0.27 -5.21
C LEU A 116 6.60 0.24 -6.53
N ARG A 117 6.24 1.46 -6.97
CA ARG A 117 6.83 2.07 -8.18
C ARG A 117 8.36 2.18 -8.05
N TYR A 118 8.86 2.65 -6.91
CA TYR A 118 10.30 2.70 -6.65
C TYR A 118 10.94 1.31 -6.68
N ALA A 119 10.32 0.31 -6.04
CA ALA A 119 10.85 -1.05 -6.00
C ALA A 119 10.93 -1.68 -7.41
N VAL A 120 9.88 -1.51 -8.23
CA VAL A 120 9.84 -2.01 -9.61
C VAL A 120 10.92 -1.34 -10.45
N ILE A 121 11.02 0.00 -10.41
CA ILE A 121 12.02 0.73 -11.20
C ILE A 121 13.43 0.35 -10.76
N ALA A 122 13.70 0.28 -9.45
CA ALA A 122 15.03 -0.09 -8.94
C ALA A 122 15.41 -1.54 -9.29
N GLY A 123 14.45 -2.46 -9.25
CA GLY A 123 14.67 -3.85 -9.66
C GLY A 123 14.96 -3.98 -11.16
N LEU A 124 14.20 -3.25 -11.99
CA LEU A 124 14.40 -3.21 -13.44
C LEU A 124 15.74 -2.57 -13.80
N ASP A 125 16.09 -1.45 -13.16
CA ASP A 125 17.35 -0.75 -13.37
C ASP A 125 18.54 -1.66 -13.05
N ARG A 126 18.47 -2.42 -11.95
CA ARG A 126 19.48 -3.43 -11.60
C ARG A 126 19.56 -4.57 -12.64
N ALA A 127 18.47 -4.89 -13.31
CA ALA A 127 18.43 -5.87 -14.40
C ALA A 127 18.82 -5.29 -15.77
N GLY A 128 19.21 -4.00 -15.84
CA GLY A 128 19.61 -3.32 -17.08
C GLY A 128 18.43 -2.79 -17.90
N PHE A 129 17.21 -2.86 -17.37
CA PHE A 129 16.03 -2.30 -18.01
C PHE A 129 15.79 -0.87 -17.52
N ARG A 130 15.53 0.05 -18.45
CA ARG A 130 15.17 1.43 -18.15
C ARG A 130 13.80 1.77 -18.72
N PRO A 131 12.99 2.58 -18.02
CA PRO A 131 11.73 3.06 -18.58
C PRO A 131 12.01 3.93 -19.81
N HIS A 132 11.25 3.70 -20.87
CA HIS A 132 11.30 4.53 -22.09
C HIS A 132 10.93 6.00 -21.78
N ASP A 133 9.96 6.21 -20.88
CA ASP A 133 9.59 7.53 -20.37
C ASP A 133 9.50 7.51 -18.83
N PRO A 134 10.44 8.12 -18.10
CA PRO A 134 10.42 8.14 -16.64
C PRO A 134 9.45 9.18 -16.04
N ARG A 135 8.98 10.16 -16.83
CA ARG A 135 8.16 11.28 -16.35
C ARG A 135 6.67 10.98 -16.44
N HIS A 136 6.28 10.14 -17.39
CA HIS A 136 4.88 9.83 -17.62
C HIS A 136 4.55 8.37 -17.32
N LEU A 137 3.32 8.15 -16.88
CA LEU A 137 2.76 6.80 -16.75
C LEU A 137 1.66 6.59 -17.77
N GLY A 138 1.76 5.48 -18.49
CA GLY A 138 0.63 4.90 -19.20
C GLY A 138 -0.29 4.18 -18.21
N TYR A 139 -1.59 4.31 -18.38
CA TYR A 139 -2.57 3.56 -17.61
C TYR A 139 -3.60 2.94 -18.55
N PHE A 140 -4.02 1.73 -18.21
CA PHE A 140 -5.14 1.04 -18.84
C PHE A 140 -6.08 0.60 -17.73
N SER A 141 -7.38 0.80 -17.93
CA SER A 141 -8.39 0.30 -17.01
C SER A 141 -8.96 -0.98 -17.60
N SER A 142 -8.82 -2.10 -16.89
CA SER A 142 -9.61 -3.28 -17.21
C SER A 142 -10.87 -3.26 -16.35
N ILE A 143 -12.04 -3.30 -16.99
CA ILE A 143 -13.27 -3.59 -16.26
C ILE A 143 -13.21 -5.09 -15.98
N PHE A 144 -13.05 -5.46 -14.71
CA PHE A 144 -13.16 -6.86 -14.35
C PHE A 144 -14.61 -7.26 -14.63
N LEU A 145 -14.83 -7.98 -15.73
CA LEU A 145 -16.13 -8.48 -16.11
C LEU A 145 -16.60 -9.34 -14.93
N ARG A 146 -17.62 -8.86 -14.20
CA ARG A 146 -18.26 -9.66 -13.16
C ARG A 146 -18.90 -10.83 -13.89
N ILE A 147 -18.23 -11.98 -13.91
CA ILE A 147 -18.79 -13.24 -14.38
C ILE A 147 -19.97 -13.52 -13.46
N ARG A 148 -21.15 -13.05 -13.89
CA ARG A 148 -22.40 -13.39 -13.25
C ARG A 148 -22.64 -14.84 -13.64
N TRP A 149 -22.22 -15.75 -12.77
CA TRP A 149 -22.70 -17.12 -12.80
C TRP A 149 -24.21 -17.06 -12.62
N LEU A 150 -24.95 -17.06 -13.74
CA LEU A 150 -26.34 -17.49 -13.74
C LEU A 150 -26.30 -19.00 -13.49
N MET A 151 -26.57 -19.40 -12.24
CA MET A 151 -27.09 -20.74 -12.01
C MET A 151 -28.59 -20.73 -12.30
N ALA A 152 -28.93 -21.60 -13.25
CA ALA A 152 -30.17 -22.37 -13.46
C ALA A 152 -31.49 -21.81 -12.92
#